data_AF-A0A376WQX6-F1
#
_entry.id   AF-A0A376WQX6-F1
#
_cell.length_a   1.000
_cell.length_b   1.000
_cell.length_c   1.000
_cell.angle_alpha   90.00
_cell.angle_beta   90.00
_cell.angle_gamma   90.00
#
_symmetry.space_group_name_H-M   'P 1'
#
loop_
_entity.id
_entity.type
_entity.pdbx_description
1 polymer ?
#
loop_
_entity_poly.entity_id
_entity_poly.type
_entity_poly.pdbx_seq_one_letter_code
_entity_poly.pdbx_strand_id
1 'polypeptide(L)'
;MTTETRSLYSQLPAIDRLLRDSSFLSLRDTYGHTRVVELLRQMLDEAREVIRGSQTLPAWCENWAQEVDARLTKEAQSALRPVINLTGTVLHTNLGRALQAEAAVEAVAQAMRSPVTLEYDLDDAGRGHRDRALAQLLCRITGAEDACIVNNNAAAVLLMLAATASGKEVVVSRGELVEIGGAFRIPDVMRQAGCTLHEVGTTNRTHANDYRQAVNENTALLMKVHTSNYSIQGFTKAIDEAELVALGKELDVP
;
A
#
# COMPACT_ATOMS: atom_id res chain seq x y z
N MET A 1 48.31 -23.08 3.59
CA MET A 1 47.42 -23.60 2.53
C MET A 1 48.03 -24.89 2.02
N THR A 2 47.29 -26.00 2.03
CA THR A 2 47.78 -27.28 1.47
C THR A 2 47.82 -27.20 -0.07
N THR A 3 48.65 -28.01 -0.70
CA THR A 3 48.79 -28.07 -2.17
C THR A 3 47.46 -28.35 -2.87
N GLU A 4 46.58 -29.14 -2.22
CA GLU A 4 45.22 -29.43 -2.68
C GLU A 4 44.32 -28.19 -2.69
N THR A 5 44.36 -27.34 -1.65
CA THR A 5 43.57 -26.11 -1.64
C THR A 5 44.00 -25.15 -2.76
N ARG A 6 45.30 -25.07 -3.07
CA ARG A 6 45.82 -24.24 -4.18
C ARG A 6 45.33 -24.72 -5.55
N SER A 7 45.14 -26.04 -5.71
CA SER A 7 44.57 -26.66 -6.92
C SER A 7 43.11 -26.28 -7.15
N LEU A 8 42.31 -26.12 -6.08
CA LEU A 8 40.90 -25.73 -6.20
C LEU A 8 40.73 -24.27 -6.64
N TYR A 9 41.52 -23.34 -6.09
CA TYR A 9 41.45 -21.93 -6.52
C TYR A 9 41.85 -21.73 -7.98
N SER A 10 42.77 -22.54 -8.52
CA SER A 10 43.14 -22.47 -9.94
C SER A 10 42.06 -22.98 -10.90
N GLN A 11 41.04 -23.68 -10.40
CA GLN A 11 39.92 -24.15 -11.22
C GLN A 11 38.83 -23.08 -11.43
N LEU A 12 38.86 -21.98 -10.67
CA LEU A 12 37.93 -20.88 -10.86
C LEU A 12 38.27 -20.09 -12.13
N PRO A 13 37.34 -19.97 -13.10
CA PRO A 13 37.59 -19.28 -14.35
C PRO A 13 37.65 -17.76 -14.16
N ALA A 14 38.42 -17.08 -15.00
CA ALA A 14 38.32 -15.63 -15.14
C ALA A 14 36.96 -15.26 -15.75
N ILE A 15 36.34 -14.17 -15.27
CA ILE A 15 35.05 -13.70 -15.81
C ILE A 15 35.13 -13.47 -17.31
N ASP A 16 36.20 -12.86 -17.82
CA ASP A 16 36.38 -12.63 -19.26
C ASP A 16 36.39 -13.92 -20.08
N ARG A 17 36.82 -15.05 -19.49
CA ARG A 17 36.76 -16.36 -20.14
C ARG A 17 35.32 -16.86 -20.21
N LEU A 18 34.56 -16.72 -19.13
CA LEU A 18 33.14 -17.07 -19.10
C LEU A 18 32.33 -16.23 -20.10
N LEU A 19 32.55 -14.93 -20.15
CA LEU A 19 31.82 -14.01 -21.05
C LEU A 19 32.07 -14.23 -22.54
N ARG A 20 33.16 -14.93 -22.91
CA ARG A 20 33.49 -15.32 -24.29
C ARG A 20 32.84 -16.64 -24.71
N ASP A 21 32.33 -17.41 -23.75
CA ASP A 21 31.63 -18.65 -24.04
C ASP A 21 30.27 -18.34 -24.67
N SER A 22 29.91 -19.10 -25.71
CA SER A 22 28.62 -18.97 -26.40
C SER A 22 27.41 -19.08 -25.47
N SER A 23 27.53 -19.85 -24.37
CA SER A 23 26.47 -20.01 -23.36
C SER A 23 26.13 -18.71 -22.62
N PHE A 24 27.05 -17.74 -22.58
CA PHE A 24 26.83 -16.43 -21.96
C PHE A 24 26.32 -15.36 -22.93
N LEU A 25 26.30 -15.63 -24.24
CA LEU A 25 25.76 -14.68 -25.21
C LEU A 25 24.25 -14.45 -24.98
N SER A 26 23.46 -15.52 -24.90
CA SER A 26 22.02 -15.45 -24.65
C SER A 26 21.68 -14.79 -23.31
N LEU A 27 22.47 -15.08 -22.27
CA LEU A 27 22.32 -14.49 -20.94
C LEU A 27 22.56 -12.97 -20.96
N ARG A 28 23.55 -12.51 -21.73
CA ARG A 28 23.83 -11.08 -21.88
C ARG A 28 22.78 -10.36 -22.70
N ASP A 29 22.24 -11.01 -23.73
CA ASP A 29 21.17 -10.44 -24.56
C ASP A 29 19.86 -10.30 -23.77
N THR A 30 19.59 -11.25 -22.86
CA THR A 30 18.36 -11.28 -22.06
C THR A 30 18.43 -10.36 -20.84
N TYR A 31 19.52 -10.44 -20.06
CA TYR A 31 19.65 -9.79 -18.76
C TYR A 31 20.56 -8.56 -18.77
N GLY A 32 21.27 -8.31 -19.87
CA GLY A 32 22.24 -7.25 -20.00
C GLY A 32 23.62 -7.60 -19.43
N HIS A 33 24.66 -7.05 -20.04
CA HIS A 33 26.05 -7.33 -19.67
C HIS A 33 26.38 -7.01 -18.21
N THR A 34 25.98 -5.83 -17.73
CA THR A 34 26.28 -5.38 -16.35
C THR A 34 25.77 -6.36 -15.31
N ARG A 35 24.53 -6.82 -15.46
CA ARG A 35 23.88 -7.72 -14.50
C ARG A 35 24.56 -9.08 -14.44
N VAL A 36 24.90 -9.64 -15.61
CA VAL A 36 25.62 -10.92 -15.71
C VAL A 36 27.00 -10.83 -15.05
N VAL A 37 27.74 -9.74 -15.28
CA VAL A 37 29.07 -9.55 -14.70
C VAL A 37 29.02 -9.40 -13.18
N GLU A 38 28.06 -8.64 -12.66
CA GLU A 38 27.87 -8.46 -11.21
C GLU A 38 27.59 -9.81 -10.53
N LEU A 39 26.70 -10.62 -11.09
CA LEU A 39 26.39 -11.94 -10.54
C LEU A 39 27.60 -12.89 -10.62
N LEU A 40 28.34 -12.89 -11.73
CA LEU A 40 29.56 -13.69 -11.87
C LEU A 40 30.63 -13.32 -10.83
N ARG A 41 30.77 -12.03 -10.50
CA ARG A 41 31.65 -11.57 -9.41
C ARG A 41 31.21 -12.12 -8.06
N GLN A 42 29.92 -12.00 -7.74
CA GLN A 42 29.35 -12.54 -6.50
C GLN A 42 29.56 -14.05 -6.39
N MET A 43 29.26 -14.80 -7.45
CA MET A 43 29.48 -16.24 -7.50
C MET A 43 30.96 -16.61 -7.34
N LEU A 44 31.89 -15.87 -7.95
CA LEU A 44 33.32 -16.10 -7.72
C LEU A 44 33.74 -15.89 -6.27
N ASP A 45 33.19 -14.87 -5.60
CA ASP A 45 33.46 -14.63 -4.18
C ASP A 45 32.84 -15.73 -3.30
N GLU A 46 31.61 -16.18 -3.61
CA GLU A 46 30.99 -17.34 -2.95
C GLU A 46 31.84 -18.61 -3.10
N ALA A 47 32.34 -18.91 -4.31
CA ALA A 47 33.19 -20.06 -4.53
C ALA A 47 34.49 -19.97 -3.72
N ARG A 48 35.09 -18.79 -3.60
CA ARG A 48 36.29 -18.57 -2.78
C ARG A 48 36.02 -18.83 -1.30
N GLU A 49 34.87 -18.41 -0.78
CA GLU A 49 34.49 -18.67 0.61
C GLU A 49 34.23 -20.16 0.86
N VAL A 50 33.57 -20.86 -0.07
CA VAL A 50 33.36 -22.32 0.01
C VAL A 50 34.70 -23.06 0.01
N ILE A 51 35.62 -22.74 -0.91
CA ILE A 51 36.95 -23.37 -0.93
C ILE A 51 37.71 -23.12 0.38
N ARG A 52 37.60 -21.91 0.97
CA ARG A 52 38.24 -21.57 2.25
C ARG A 52 37.66 -22.37 3.42
N GLY A 53 36.35 -22.53 3.48
CA GLY A 53 35.65 -23.16 4.60
C GLY A 53 35.59 -24.69 4.53
N SER A 54 35.29 -25.25 3.35
CA SER A 54 35.04 -26.68 3.17
C SER A 54 36.08 -27.40 2.31
N GLN A 55 37.06 -26.69 1.75
CA GLN A 55 38.08 -27.26 0.85
C GLN A 55 37.48 -28.05 -0.32
N THR A 56 36.32 -27.60 -0.82
CA THR A 56 35.62 -28.17 -1.96
C THR A 56 35.21 -27.08 -2.95
N LEU A 57 34.92 -27.47 -4.19
CA LEU A 57 34.24 -26.57 -5.13
C LEU A 57 32.72 -26.67 -4.95
N PRO A 58 31.98 -25.56 -5.08
CA PRO A 58 30.55 -25.62 -5.25
C PRO A 58 30.15 -26.49 -6.46
N ALA A 59 29.10 -27.29 -6.33
CA ALA A 59 28.63 -28.18 -7.41
C ALA A 59 28.33 -27.42 -8.71
N TRP A 60 27.81 -26.20 -8.60
CA TRP A 60 27.48 -25.36 -9.75
C TRP A 60 28.72 -24.84 -10.52
N CYS A 61 29.95 -25.00 -9.99
CA CYS A 61 31.17 -24.68 -10.74
C CYS A 61 31.36 -25.57 -11.98
N GLU A 62 30.67 -26.71 -12.07
CA GLU A 62 30.62 -27.56 -13.27
C GLU A 62 29.91 -26.88 -14.44
N ASN A 63 28.94 -26.00 -14.18
CA ASN A 63 28.17 -25.29 -15.20
C ASN A 63 27.75 -23.89 -14.75
N TRP A 64 28.67 -22.94 -14.91
CA TRP A 64 28.45 -21.54 -14.54
C TRP A 64 27.28 -20.89 -15.29
N ALA A 65 27.10 -21.20 -16.58
CA ALA A 65 26.04 -20.60 -17.37
C ALA A 65 24.66 -21.02 -16.88
N GLN A 66 24.47 -22.30 -16.57
CA GLN A 66 23.22 -22.81 -16.02
C GLN A 66 22.89 -22.20 -14.66
N GLU A 67 23.89 -22.07 -13.78
CA GLU A 67 23.68 -21.47 -12.46
C GLU A 67 23.38 -19.96 -12.55
N VAL A 68 24.06 -19.25 -13.45
CA VAL A 68 23.77 -17.83 -13.73
C VAL A 68 22.35 -17.67 -14.25
N ASP A 69 21.94 -18.50 -15.21
CA ASP A 69 20.57 -18.48 -15.72
C ASP A 69 19.54 -18.75 -14.63
N ALA A 70 19.76 -19.77 -13.80
CA ALA A 70 18.85 -20.13 -12.72
C ALA A 70 18.70 -19.00 -11.69
N ARG A 71 19.80 -18.36 -11.30
CA ARG A 71 19.79 -17.24 -10.35
C ARG A 71 19.14 -16.00 -10.95
N LEU A 72 19.51 -15.61 -12.18
CA LEU A 72 18.91 -14.45 -12.85
C LEU A 72 17.44 -14.65 -13.14
N THR A 73 17.02 -15.86 -13.55
CA THR A 73 15.61 -16.20 -13.73
C THR A 73 14.85 -16.04 -12.42
N LYS A 74 15.41 -16.54 -11.31
CA LYS A 74 14.80 -16.42 -9.98
C LYS A 74 14.69 -14.97 -9.52
N GLU A 75 15.72 -14.16 -9.75
CA GLU A 75 15.75 -12.74 -9.39
C GLU A 75 14.87 -11.87 -10.29
N ALA A 76 14.74 -12.21 -11.57
CA ALA A 76 13.88 -11.52 -12.52
C ALA A 76 12.39 -11.77 -12.26
N GLN A 77 12.04 -12.78 -11.47
CA GLN A 77 10.65 -12.99 -11.09
C GLN A 77 10.15 -11.83 -10.22
N SER A 78 9.05 -11.21 -10.64
CA SER A 78 8.38 -10.15 -9.89
C SER A 78 8.16 -10.56 -8.42
N ALA A 79 8.43 -9.63 -7.51
CA ALA A 79 8.07 -9.76 -6.10
C ALA A 79 6.54 -9.82 -5.91
N LEU A 80 5.80 -9.20 -6.83
CA LEU A 80 4.33 -9.24 -6.88
C LEU A 80 3.89 -10.26 -7.92
N ARG A 81 3.32 -11.37 -7.46
CA ARG A 81 2.87 -12.46 -8.33
C ARG A 81 1.37 -12.66 -8.20
N PRO A 82 0.68 -13.01 -9.30
CA PRO A 82 -0.69 -13.50 -9.20
C PRO A 82 -0.75 -14.74 -8.30
N VAL A 83 -1.81 -14.83 -7.50
CA VAL A 83 -2.08 -15.98 -6.62
C VAL A 83 -3.53 -16.43 -6.78
N ILE A 84 -3.78 -17.73 -6.54
CA ILE A 84 -5.14 -18.26 -6.48
C ILE A 84 -5.62 -18.14 -5.03
N ASN A 85 -6.64 -17.29 -4.80
CA ASN A 85 -7.21 -17.09 -3.47
C ASN A 85 -8.20 -18.22 -3.13
N LEU A 86 -7.78 -19.16 -2.29
CA LEU A 86 -8.62 -20.27 -1.77
C LEU A 86 -9.16 -20.02 -0.35
N THR A 87 -9.02 -18.80 0.18
CA THR A 87 -9.44 -18.48 1.56
C THR A 87 -10.95 -18.25 1.71
N GLY A 88 -11.66 -18.03 0.60
CA GLY A 88 -13.06 -17.57 0.62
C GLY A 88 -13.24 -16.09 0.97
N THR A 89 -12.17 -15.38 1.32
CA THR A 89 -12.22 -13.94 1.63
C THR A 89 -12.22 -13.12 0.35
N VAL A 90 -13.31 -12.40 0.07
CA VAL A 90 -13.45 -11.55 -1.14
C VAL A 90 -12.51 -10.34 -1.07
N LEU A 91 -12.59 -9.53 0.00
CA LEU A 91 -11.75 -8.35 0.19
C LEU A 91 -10.52 -8.68 1.04
N HIS A 92 -9.61 -9.47 0.48
CA HIS A 92 -8.43 -9.92 1.22
C HIS A 92 -7.36 -8.81 1.28
N THR A 93 -7.14 -8.23 2.46
CA THR A 93 -6.22 -7.10 2.66
C THR A 93 -4.79 -7.39 2.20
N ASN A 94 -4.26 -8.57 2.52
CA ASN A 94 -2.90 -8.96 2.11
C ASN A 94 -2.76 -9.31 0.62
N LEU A 95 -3.86 -9.64 -0.07
CA LEU A 95 -3.84 -10.03 -1.49
C LEU A 95 -4.32 -8.92 -2.42
N GLY A 96 -4.39 -7.67 -1.93
CA GLY A 96 -4.70 -6.51 -2.77
C GLY A 96 -6.18 -6.11 -2.84
N ARG A 97 -7.02 -6.58 -1.91
CA ARG A 97 -8.45 -6.20 -1.80
C ARG A 97 -9.24 -6.56 -3.07
N ALA A 98 -10.00 -5.60 -3.62
CA ALA A 98 -10.93 -5.83 -4.70
C ALA A 98 -10.21 -6.00 -6.05
N LEU A 99 -10.51 -7.09 -6.75
CA LEU A 99 -10.14 -7.26 -8.14
C LEU A 99 -10.92 -6.27 -9.00
N GLN A 100 -10.26 -5.72 -10.02
CA GLN A 100 -10.87 -4.78 -10.94
C GLN A 100 -11.59 -5.52 -12.06
N ALA A 101 -12.69 -4.95 -12.55
CA ALA A 101 -13.34 -5.44 -13.77
C ALA A 101 -12.43 -5.19 -14.99
N GLU A 102 -12.51 -6.04 -16.01
CA GLU A 102 -11.65 -5.92 -17.20
C GLU A 102 -11.75 -4.53 -17.85
N ALA A 103 -12.95 -3.95 -17.92
CA ALA A 103 -13.15 -2.59 -18.45
C ALA A 103 -12.36 -1.51 -17.68
N ALA A 104 -12.18 -1.67 -16.36
CA ALA A 104 -11.36 -0.75 -15.57
C ALA A 104 -9.86 -0.97 -15.83
N VAL A 105 -9.43 -2.22 -16.00
CA VAL A 105 -8.04 -2.56 -16.36
C VAL A 105 -7.69 -1.99 -17.73
N GLU A 106 -8.56 -2.16 -18.73
CA GLU A 106 -8.41 -1.62 -20.07
C GLU A 106 -8.33 -0.08 -20.06
N ALA A 107 -9.19 0.59 -19.31
CA ALA A 107 -9.17 2.05 -19.18
C ALA A 107 -7.85 2.57 -18.58
N VAL A 108 -7.35 1.92 -17.53
CA VAL A 108 -6.04 2.27 -16.94
C VAL A 108 -4.91 2.01 -17.94
N ALA A 109 -4.92 0.87 -18.64
CA ALA A 109 -3.92 0.54 -19.65
C ALA A 109 -3.90 1.57 -20.78
N GLN A 110 -5.07 2.06 -21.22
CA GLN A 110 -5.17 3.12 -22.23
C GLN A 110 -4.57 4.43 -21.70
N ALA A 111 -4.93 4.85 -20.49
CA ALA A 111 -4.40 6.06 -19.87
C ALA A 111 -2.89 6.02 -19.63
N MET A 112 -2.31 4.83 -19.42
CA MET A 112 -0.86 4.65 -19.27
C MET A 112 -0.10 4.63 -20.60
N ARG A 113 -0.77 4.29 -21.71
CA ARG A 113 -0.12 4.14 -23.04
C ARG A 113 -0.03 5.43 -23.82
N SER A 114 -0.83 6.44 -23.50
CA SER A 114 -0.91 7.71 -24.24
C SER A 114 -1.01 8.90 -23.29
N PRO A 115 -0.55 10.09 -23.69
CA PRO A 115 -0.92 11.32 -22.99
C PRO A 115 -2.45 11.44 -22.95
N VAL A 116 -2.98 11.82 -21.79
CA VAL A 116 -4.42 12.06 -21.60
C VAL A 116 -4.65 13.47 -21.08
N THR A 117 -5.88 13.94 -21.18
CA THR A 117 -6.34 15.24 -20.63
C THR A 117 -6.44 15.19 -19.10
N LEU A 118 -5.34 14.81 -18.44
CA LEU A 118 -5.29 14.62 -16.99
C LEU A 118 -5.50 15.95 -16.26
N GLU A 119 -4.80 17.01 -16.67
CA GLU A 119 -4.97 18.37 -16.15
C GLU A 119 -5.12 19.36 -17.31
N TYR A 120 -5.83 18.95 -18.36
CA TYR A 120 -6.01 19.76 -19.56
C TYR A 120 -7.49 19.85 -19.91
N ASP A 121 -7.98 21.08 -20.07
CA ASP A 121 -9.34 21.37 -20.49
C ASP A 121 -9.36 21.56 -22.02
N LEU A 122 -10.21 20.81 -22.72
CA LEU A 122 -10.34 20.89 -24.18
C LEU A 122 -11.18 22.10 -24.63
N ASP A 123 -12.11 22.57 -23.79
CA ASP A 123 -12.98 23.70 -24.13
C ASP A 123 -12.21 25.02 -24.00
N ASP A 124 -11.47 25.19 -22.89
CA ASP A 124 -10.66 26.39 -22.60
C ASP A 124 -9.21 26.30 -23.13
N ALA A 125 -8.82 25.15 -23.70
CA ALA A 125 -7.46 24.86 -24.17
C ALA A 125 -6.36 25.16 -23.12
N GLY A 126 -6.67 24.96 -21.85
CA GLY A 126 -5.88 25.43 -20.70
C GLY A 126 -5.69 24.36 -19.62
N ARG A 127 -5.15 24.79 -18.47
CA ARG A 127 -4.98 23.90 -17.32
C ARG A 127 -6.33 23.58 -16.70
N GLY A 128 -6.64 22.28 -16.60
CA GLY A 128 -7.85 21.76 -15.96
C GLY A 128 -7.57 21.07 -14.61
N HIS A 129 -8.65 20.66 -13.93
CA HIS A 129 -8.61 19.89 -12.70
C HIS A 129 -8.89 18.40 -12.96
N ARG A 130 -7.92 17.55 -12.61
CA ARG A 130 -7.99 16.08 -12.85
C ARG A 130 -9.21 15.40 -12.24
N ASP A 131 -9.70 15.90 -11.11
CA ASP A 131 -10.75 15.23 -10.33
C ASP A 131 -12.15 15.66 -10.75
N ARG A 132 -12.31 16.72 -11.56
CA ARG A 132 -13.61 17.35 -11.83
C ARG A 132 -14.63 16.39 -12.45
N ALA A 133 -14.19 15.60 -13.44
CA ALA A 133 -15.06 14.62 -14.10
C ALA A 133 -15.51 13.51 -13.13
N LEU A 134 -14.62 13.08 -12.22
CA LEU A 134 -14.93 12.07 -11.22
C LEU A 134 -15.82 12.62 -10.10
N ALA A 135 -15.57 13.85 -9.65
CA ALA A 135 -16.40 14.53 -8.66
C ALA A 135 -17.85 14.63 -9.14
N GLN A 136 -18.08 15.05 -10.38
CA GLN A 136 -19.43 15.10 -10.99
C GLN A 136 -20.11 13.73 -11.05
N LEU A 137 -19.37 12.64 -11.31
CA LEU A 137 -19.90 11.28 -11.26
C LEU A 137 -20.29 10.89 -9.83
N LEU A 138 -19.43 11.18 -8.85
CA LEU A 138 -19.70 10.90 -7.44
C LEU A 138 -20.93 11.65 -6.95
N CYS A 139 -21.04 12.97 -7.20
CA CYS A 139 -22.22 13.76 -6.81
C CYS A 139 -23.51 13.19 -7.42
N ARG A 140 -23.49 12.71 -8.67
CA ARG A 140 -24.65 12.08 -9.30
C ARG A 140 -25.07 10.76 -8.63
N ILE A 141 -24.11 9.98 -8.13
CA ILE A 141 -24.38 8.68 -7.50
C ILE A 141 -24.82 8.86 -6.04
N THR A 142 -24.22 9.82 -5.33
CA THR A 142 -24.46 10.02 -3.89
C THR A 142 -25.53 11.06 -3.58
N GLY A 143 -25.81 11.97 -4.51
CA GLY A 143 -26.64 13.16 -4.25
C GLY A 143 -25.94 14.25 -3.45
N ALA A 144 -24.62 14.12 -3.20
CA ALA A 144 -23.83 15.13 -2.50
C ALA A 144 -23.66 16.40 -3.35
N GLU A 145 -23.47 17.53 -2.67
CA GLU A 145 -23.28 18.84 -3.32
C GLU A 145 -21.95 18.94 -4.07
N ASP A 146 -20.90 18.33 -3.51
CA ASP A 146 -19.56 18.25 -4.12
C ASP A 146 -18.85 16.96 -3.67
N ALA A 147 -17.73 16.63 -4.31
CA ALA A 147 -16.91 15.45 -4.00
C ALA A 147 -15.41 15.72 -4.19
N CYS A 148 -14.62 15.28 -3.21
CA CYS A 148 -13.16 15.32 -3.27
C CYS A 148 -12.60 13.90 -3.26
N ILE A 149 -11.67 13.61 -4.16
CA ILE A 149 -10.97 12.33 -4.25
C ILE A 149 -9.54 12.52 -3.79
N VAL A 150 -9.10 11.64 -2.90
CA VAL A 150 -7.72 11.62 -2.40
C VAL A 150 -7.18 10.19 -2.48
N ASN A 151 -5.89 10.04 -2.19
CA ASN A 151 -5.16 8.77 -2.31
C ASN A 151 -5.89 7.56 -1.69
N ASN A 152 -6.42 7.70 -0.48
CA ASN A 152 -7.19 6.66 0.21
C ASN A 152 -8.04 7.25 1.34
N ASN A 153 -8.86 6.42 2.00
CA ASN A 153 -9.71 6.86 3.11
C ASN A 153 -8.92 7.39 4.32
N ALA A 154 -7.70 6.89 4.58
CA ALA A 154 -6.88 7.40 5.66
C ALA A 154 -6.47 8.86 5.42
N ALA A 155 -6.09 9.18 4.18
CA ALA A 155 -5.83 10.55 3.76
C ALA A 155 -7.12 11.40 3.81
N ALA A 156 -8.28 10.83 3.47
CA ALA A 156 -9.56 11.55 3.53
C ALA A 156 -9.91 11.96 4.97
N VAL A 157 -9.79 11.03 5.92
CA VAL A 157 -10.02 11.31 7.35
C VAL A 157 -9.05 12.38 7.85
N LEU A 158 -7.76 12.24 7.55
CA LEU A 158 -6.75 13.22 7.95
C LEU A 158 -7.05 14.61 7.38
N LEU A 159 -7.32 14.69 6.07
CA LEU A 159 -7.58 15.95 5.37
C LEU A 159 -8.84 16.64 5.90
N MET A 160 -9.93 15.87 6.08
CA MET A 160 -11.20 16.40 6.60
C MET A 160 -10.99 16.97 8.00
N LEU A 161 -10.39 16.20 8.93
CA LEU A 161 -10.12 16.65 10.29
C LEU A 161 -9.21 17.89 10.33
N ALA A 162 -8.14 17.90 9.54
CA ALA A 162 -7.21 19.03 9.50
C ALA A 162 -7.87 20.30 8.93
N ALA A 163 -8.77 20.15 7.96
CA ALA A 163 -9.46 21.27 7.33
C ALA A 163 -10.60 21.84 8.20
N THR A 164 -11.31 21.00 8.95
CA THR A 164 -12.54 21.41 9.67
C THR A 164 -12.35 21.56 11.18
N ALA A 165 -11.37 20.89 11.78
CA ALA A 165 -11.27 20.75 13.23
C ALA A 165 -9.85 20.92 13.79
N SER A 166 -8.88 21.41 13.01
CA SER A 166 -7.53 21.69 13.51
C SER A 166 -7.58 22.71 14.66
N GLY A 167 -6.96 22.37 15.79
CA GLY A 167 -6.94 23.16 17.02
C GLY A 167 -8.21 23.08 17.88
N LYS A 168 -9.20 22.28 17.48
CA LYS A 168 -10.50 22.15 18.14
C LYS A 168 -10.81 20.71 18.53
N GLU A 169 -11.89 20.52 19.30
CA GLU A 169 -12.37 19.21 19.75
C GLU A 169 -13.20 18.51 18.69
N VAL A 170 -12.97 17.20 18.56
CA VAL A 170 -13.80 16.30 17.75
C VAL A 170 -14.38 15.23 18.68
N VAL A 171 -15.70 15.19 18.75
CA VAL A 171 -16.43 14.27 19.62
C VAL A 171 -16.65 12.95 18.90
N VAL A 172 -16.24 11.84 19.50
CA VAL A 172 -16.36 10.49 18.93
C VAL A 172 -16.62 9.44 20.01
N SER A 173 -17.38 8.39 19.70
CA SER A 173 -17.59 7.29 20.62
C SER A 173 -16.27 6.57 20.95
N ARG A 174 -16.09 6.21 22.22
CA ARG A 174 -14.98 5.35 22.68
C ARG A 174 -15.00 3.97 22.00
N GLY A 175 -16.18 3.46 21.63
CA GLY A 175 -16.34 2.19 20.90
C GLY A 175 -15.89 2.25 19.44
N GLU A 176 -15.57 3.45 18.94
CA GLU A 176 -15.25 3.74 17.54
C GLU A 176 -13.79 4.13 17.31
N LEU A 177 -12.97 4.10 18.36
CA LEU A 177 -11.52 4.31 18.29
C LEU A 177 -10.82 3.06 17.73
N VAL A 178 -11.00 2.84 16.43
CA VAL A 178 -10.57 1.64 15.73
C VAL A 178 -9.10 1.68 15.31
N GLU A 179 -8.54 0.47 15.19
CA GLU A 179 -7.29 0.21 14.48
C GLU A 179 -7.58 -0.69 13.26
N ILE A 180 -7.19 -0.22 12.08
CA ILE A 180 -7.45 -0.92 10.81
C ILE A 180 -6.12 -1.19 10.09
N GLY A 181 -5.92 -2.44 9.68
CA GLY A 181 -4.63 -2.88 9.14
C GLY A 181 -3.60 -3.01 10.25
N GLY A 182 -2.41 -2.43 10.07
CA GLY A 182 -1.33 -2.47 11.07
C GLY A 182 -0.77 -1.12 11.51
N ALA A 183 -1.32 0.00 11.01
CA ALA A 183 -0.77 1.33 11.31
C ALA A 183 -1.81 2.47 11.31
N PHE A 184 -3.06 2.23 10.92
CA PHE A 184 -4.09 3.27 10.90
C PHE A 184 -4.92 3.21 12.17
N ARG A 185 -4.78 4.24 13.02
CA ARG A 185 -5.45 4.37 14.32
C ARG A 185 -6.12 5.73 14.39
N ILE A 186 -7.43 5.76 14.63
CA ILE A 186 -8.21 7.02 14.67
C ILE A 186 -7.58 8.06 15.63
N PRO A 187 -7.20 7.71 16.88
CA PRO A 187 -6.58 8.68 17.79
C PRO A 187 -5.28 9.28 17.24
N ASP A 188 -4.46 8.50 16.55
CA ASP A 188 -3.17 8.94 16.05
C ASP A 188 -3.34 9.88 14.85
N VAL A 189 -4.31 9.60 13.98
CA VAL A 189 -4.69 10.46 12.85
C VAL A 189 -5.28 11.79 13.32
N MET A 190 -6.12 11.78 14.35
CA MET A 190 -6.67 13.00 14.94
C MET A 190 -5.58 13.90 15.51
N ARG A 191 -4.62 13.33 16.24
CA ARG A 191 -3.45 14.08 16.73
C ARG A 191 -2.63 14.67 15.58
N GLN A 192 -2.42 13.90 14.52
CA GLN A 192 -1.69 14.37 13.34
C GLN A 192 -2.45 15.48 12.58
N ALA A 193 -3.78 15.44 12.57
CA ALA A 193 -4.64 16.50 12.05
C ALA A 193 -4.65 17.77 12.92
N GLY A 194 -4.02 17.75 14.10
CA GLY A 194 -4.07 18.85 15.05
C GLY A 194 -5.37 18.94 15.84
N CYS A 195 -6.19 17.89 15.86
CA CYS A 195 -7.44 17.85 16.60
C CYS A 195 -7.26 17.34 18.03
N THR A 196 -8.11 17.82 18.93
CA THR A 196 -8.25 17.27 20.28
C THR A 196 -9.33 16.19 20.27
N LEU A 197 -8.94 14.95 20.61
CA LEU A 197 -9.89 13.83 20.74
C LEU A 197 -10.74 14.03 22.00
N HIS A 198 -12.06 14.16 21.83
CA HIS A 198 -13.05 14.14 22.91
C HIS A 198 -13.88 12.86 22.82
N GLU A 199 -13.45 11.83 23.55
CA GLU A 199 -14.12 10.53 23.53
C GLU A 199 -15.31 10.45 24.48
N VAL A 200 -16.43 9.91 24.02
CA VAL A 200 -17.69 9.81 24.78
C VAL A 200 -18.19 8.37 24.91
N GLY A 201 -19.06 8.14 25.89
CA GLY A 201 -19.64 6.83 26.19
C GLY A 201 -18.59 5.78 26.61
N THR A 202 -18.96 4.51 26.46
CA THR A 202 -18.11 3.35 26.74
C THR A 202 -17.88 2.50 25.49
N THR A 203 -16.96 1.54 25.57
CA THR A 203 -16.60 0.63 24.46
C THR A 203 -17.81 -0.04 23.82
N ASN A 204 -18.75 -0.52 24.64
CA ASN A 204 -19.91 -1.27 24.17
C ASN A 204 -21.16 -0.42 24.02
N ARG A 205 -21.28 0.71 24.71
CA ARG A 205 -22.51 1.51 24.77
C ARG A 205 -22.21 3.00 24.64
N THR A 206 -22.81 3.63 23.65
CA THR A 206 -22.82 5.08 23.49
C THR A 206 -24.25 5.54 23.20
N HIS A 207 -24.65 6.61 23.86
CA HIS A 207 -25.98 7.22 23.78
C HIS A 207 -25.88 8.65 23.25
N ALA A 208 -26.96 9.17 22.67
CA ALA A 208 -27.00 10.56 22.18
C ALA A 208 -26.71 11.61 23.26
N ASN A 209 -27.11 11.34 24.50
CA ASN A 209 -26.81 12.22 25.62
C ASN A 209 -25.30 12.31 25.93
N ASP A 210 -24.52 11.25 25.63
CA ASP A 210 -23.07 11.28 25.82
C ASP A 210 -22.43 12.28 24.86
N TYR A 211 -22.86 12.29 23.59
CA TYR A 211 -22.44 13.28 22.60
C TYR A 211 -22.88 14.69 23.00
N ARG A 212 -24.17 14.87 23.37
CA ARG A 212 -24.73 16.17 23.74
C ARG A 212 -23.97 16.84 24.89
N GLN A 213 -23.60 16.08 25.91
CA GLN A 213 -22.88 16.59 27.08
C GLN A 213 -21.43 16.97 26.80
N ALA A 214 -20.83 16.43 25.73
CA ALA A 214 -19.45 16.74 25.34
C ALA A 214 -19.34 18.03 24.52
N VAL A 215 -20.41 18.42 23.82
CA VAL A 215 -20.39 19.63 22.97
C VAL A 215 -20.22 20.89 23.81
N ASN A 216 -19.24 21.69 23.42
CA ASN A 216 -18.88 22.96 24.05
C ASN A 216 -18.35 23.95 22.98
N GLU A 217 -17.95 25.15 23.39
CA GLU A 217 -17.46 26.21 22.50
C GLU A 217 -16.22 25.85 21.66
N ASN A 218 -15.47 24.84 22.09
CA ASN A 218 -14.28 24.32 21.41
C ASN A 218 -14.60 23.14 20.47
N THR A 219 -15.83 22.66 20.43
CA THR A 219 -16.24 21.54 19.57
C THR A 219 -16.34 21.99 18.11
N ALA A 220 -15.71 21.24 17.21
CA ALA A 220 -15.72 21.50 15.77
C ALA A 220 -16.48 20.46 14.95
N LEU A 221 -16.57 19.22 15.43
CA LEU A 221 -17.11 18.11 14.64
C LEU A 221 -17.66 17.00 15.52
N LEU A 222 -18.81 16.43 15.12
CA LEU A 222 -19.32 15.17 15.62
C LEU A 222 -18.92 14.05 14.65
N MET A 223 -18.01 13.18 15.09
CA MET A 223 -17.48 12.11 14.24
C MET A 223 -18.13 10.77 14.58
N LYS A 224 -18.53 10.05 13.53
CA LYS A 224 -18.95 8.65 13.57
C LYS A 224 -17.98 7.80 12.76
N VAL A 225 -17.46 6.73 13.34
CA VAL A 225 -16.60 5.77 12.64
C VAL A 225 -17.29 4.41 12.57
N HIS A 226 -17.29 3.81 11.38
CA HIS A 226 -17.79 2.45 11.20
C HIS A 226 -16.74 1.40 11.60
N THR A 227 -17.13 0.44 12.43
CA THR A 227 -16.27 -0.67 12.87
C THR A 227 -16.12 -1.73 11.76
N SER A 228 -15.31 -1.42 10.75
CA SER A 228 -15.25 -2.20 9.50
C SER A 228 -14.64 -3.60 9.59
N ASN A 229 -13.77 -3.86 10.59
CA ASN A 229 -13.00 -5.10 10.71
C ASN A 229 -13.30 -5.90 11.99
N TYR A 230 -14.26 -5.47 12.81
CA TYR A 230 -14.73 -6.21 13.98
C TYR A 230 -16.18 -5.85 14.32
N SER A 231 -16.83 -6.69 15.11
CA SER A 231 -18.15 -6.43 15.67
C SER A 231 -18.18 -6.77 17.15
N ILE A 232 -18.79 -5.92 17.98
CA ILE A 232 -19.05 -6.21 19.39
C ILE A 232 -20.45 -6.85 19.49
N GLN A 233 -20.56 -7.97 20.20
CA GLN A 233 -21.82 -8.67 20.43
C GLN A 233 -22.21 -8.66 21.92
N GLY A 234 -23.51 -8.82 22.21
CA GLY A 234 -24.06 -8.79 23.57
C GLY A 234 -24.69 -7.44 23.91
N PHE A 235 -24.41 -6.91 25.12
CA PHE A 235 -24.98 -5.64 25.60
C PHE A 235 -24.30 -4.45 24.91
N THR A 236 -24.78 -4.12 23.72
CA THR A 236 -24.24 -3.05 22.89
C THR A 236 -25.27 -1.97 22.58
N LYS A 237 -24.80 -0.74 22.38
CA LYS A 237 -25.62 0.38 21.88
C LYS A 237 -24.72 1.37 21.14
N ALA A 238 -25.15 1.79 19.96
CA ALA A 238 -24.56 2.88 19.20
C ALA A 238 -25.66 3.89 18.85
N ILE A 239 -25.29 5.16 18.73
CA ILE A 239 -26.15 6.17 18.10
C ILE A 239 -26.21 5.89 16.61
N ASP A 240 -27.39 6.01 16.01
CA ASP A 240 -27.53 5.94 14.56
C ASP A 240 -27.13 7.28 13.89
N GLU A 241 -26.79 7.22 12.61
CA GLU A 241 -26.32 8.40 11.88
C GLU A 241 -27.38 9.50 11.77
N ALA A 242 -28.67 9.15 11.71
CA ALA A 242 -29.75 10.12 11.59
C ALA A 242 -29.97 10.91 12.90
N GLU A 243 -29.88 10.25 14.05
CA GLU A 243 -29.93 10.85 15.38
C GLU A 243 -28.71 11.76 15.60
N LEU A 244 -27.53 11.35 15.15
CA LEU A 244 -26.32 12.19 15.23
C LEU A 244 -26.44 13.44 14.36
N VAL A 245 -26.99 13.33 13.15
CA VAL A 245 -27.27 14.48 12.27
C VAL A 245 -28.30 15.44 12.89
N ALA A 246 -29.36 14.91 13.50
CA ALA A 246 -30.34 15.74 14.20
C ALA A 246 -29.70 16.51 15.36
N LEU A 247 -28.81 15.85 16.12
CA LEU A 247 -28.05 16.47 17.21
C LEU A 247 -27.10 17.55 16.69
N GLY A 248 -26.36 17.30 15.62
CA GLY A 248 -25.45 18.28 15.01
C GLY A 248 -26.19 19.54 14.55
N LYS A 249 -27.36 19.39 13.91
CA LYS A 249 -28.23 20.52 13.54
C LYS A 249 -28.75 21.31 14.73
N GLU A 250 -29.09 20.64 15.82
CA GLU A 250 -29.57 21.29 17.04
C GLU A 250 -28.47 22.10 17.73
N LEU A 251 -27.23 21.59 17.72
CA LEU A 251 -26.09 22.17 18.42
C LEU A 251 -25.21 23.07 17.53
N ASP A 252 -25.57 23.23 16.25
CA ASP A 252 -24.80 23.96 15.23
C ASP A 252 -23.36 23.43 15.07
N VAL A 253 -23.22 22.10 15.04
CA VAL A 253 -21.95 21.39 14.85
C VAL A 253 -22.09 20.42 13.67
N PRO A 254 -21.14 20.43 12.71
CA PRO A 254 -21.13 19.49 11.60
C PRO A 254 -20.87 18.03 12.01
#